data_AF-A0A3N9TJD0-F1
#
_entry.id   AF-A0A3N9TJD0-F1
#
_cell.length_a   1.000
_cell.length_b   1.000
_cell.length_c   1.000
_cell.angle_alpha   90.00
_cell.angle_beta   90.00
_cell.angle_gamma   90.00
#
_symmetry.space_group_name_H-M   'P 1'
#
loop_
_entity.id
_entity.type
_entity.pdbx_description
1 polymer ?
#
loop_
_entity_poly.entity_id
_entity_poly.type
_entity_poly.pdbx_seq_one_letter_code
_entity_poly.pdbx_strand_id
1 'polypeptide(L)' 'MLLSACASRTDTTATQVITLLPPAGLLVPCHKPQIVGTWPEVVSNDIPKLKHALTECNQQIEDYLNWRAEREQPEREK' A
#
# COMPACT_ATOMS: atom_id res chain seq x y z
N MET A 1 32.49 51.42 20.51
CA MET A 1 32.69 49.96 20.54
C MET A 1 31.51 49.32 19.82
N LEU A 2 31.72 48.75 18.64
CA LEU A 2 30.68 47.99 17.94
C LEU A 2 30.85 46.51 18.27
N LEU A 3 29.88 45.94 18.97
CA LEU A 3 29.77 44.49 19.18
C LEU A 3 29.16 43.89 17.91
N SER A 4 29.99 43.39 17.00
CA SER A 4 29.56 42.56 15.89
C SER A 4 29.19 41.18 16.43
N ALA A 5 27.90 40.95 16.68
CA ALA A 5 27.40 39.61 16.97
C ALA A 5 27.59 38.73 15.72
N CYS A 6 28.21 37.57 15.89
CA CYS A 6 28.35 36.55 14.85
C CYS A 6 26.98 35.94 14.54
N ALA A 7 26.18 36.64 13.74
CA ALA A 7 24.95 36.11 13.17
C ALA A 7 25.27 35.34 11.87
N SER A 8 26.06 34.26 12.00
CA SER A 8 26.17 33.31 10.89
C SER A 8 24.83 32.58 10.79
N ARG A 9 24.10 32.80 9.68
CA ARG A 9 22.86 32.07 9.40
C ARG A 9 23.20 30.58 9.32
N THR A 10 22.54 29.76 10.12
CA THR A 10 22.59 28.30 9.95
C THR A 10 21.97 27.96 8.61
N ASP A 11 22.72 27.25 7.77
CA ASP A 11 22.20 26.77 6.48
C ASP A 11 21.01 25.83 6.75
N THR A 12 19.94 26.03 5.99
CA THR A 12 18.77 25.16 6.05
C THR A 12 19.11 23.81 5.44
N THR A 13 19.14 22.76 6.26
CA THR A 13 19.32 21.40 5.78
C THR A 13 18.08 20.97 4.98
N ALA A 14 18.22 20.79 3.68
CA ALA A 14 17.18 20.22 2.85
C ALA A 14 17.04 18.73 3.17
N THR A 15 15.87 18.34 3.67
CA THR A 15 15.54 16.92 3.91
C THR A 15 15.03 16.30 2.62
N GLN A 16 15.67 15.22 2.18
CA GLN A 16 15.21 14.43 1.04
C GLN A 16 14.43 13.22 1.57
N VAL A 17 13.21 13.03 1.06
CA VAL A 17 12.40 11.85 1.38
C VAL A 17 12.71 10.77 0.35
N ILE A 18 13.45 9.74 0.77
CA ILE A 18 13.69 8.57 -0.07
C ILE A 18 12.54 7.59 0.16
N THR A 19 11.71 7.40 -0.86
CA THR A 19 10.62 6.42 -0.82
C THR A 19 11.14 5.07 -1.31
N LEU A 20 11.31 4.12 -0.40
CA LEU A 20 11.67 2.74 -0.73
C LEU A 20 10.40 1.90 -0.86
N LEU A 21 10.09 1.48 -2.08
CA LEU A 21 9.00 0.55 -2.33
C LEU A 21 9.48 -0.89 -2.12
N PRO A 22 8.63 -1.80 -1.58
CA PRO A 22 8.94 -3.23 -1.58
C PRO A 22 9.21 -3.72 -3.01
N PRO A 23 9.98 -4.81 -3.20
CA PRO A 23 10.27 -5.37 -4.52
C PRO A 23 9.00 -5.61 -5.34
N ALA A 24 9.07 -5.31 -6.63
CA ALA A 24 7.97 -5.60 -7.54
C ALA A 24 7.69 -7.10 -7.57
N GLY A 25 6.40 -7.47 -7.54
CA GLY A 25 5.98 -8.87 -7.53
C GLY A 25 6.09 -9.59 -6.18
N LEU A 26 6.40 -8.89 -5.08
CA LEU A 26 6.33 -9.48 -3.72
C LEU A 26 4.90 -9.92 -3.36
N LEU A 27 3.91 -9.14 -3.80
CA LEU A 27 2.49 -9.46 -3.67
C LEU A 27 1.90 -9.67 -5.06
N VAL A 28 1.12 -10.73 -5.20
CA VAL A 28 0.44 -11.11 -6.46
C VAL A 28 -1.07 -11.16 -6.23
N PRO A 29 -1.89 -10.82 -7.24
CA PRO A 29 -3.34 -10.89 -7.12
C PRO A 29 -3.81 -12.26 -6.61
N CYS A 30 -4.73 -12.26 -5.65
CA CYS A 30 -5.29 -13.51 -5.13
C CYS A 30 -6.37 -14.00 -6.09
N HIS A 31 -6.13 -15.11 -6.79
CA HIS A 31 -7.15 -15.68 -7.65
C HIS A 31 -8.31 -16.24 -6.80
N LYS A 32 -9.45 -15.54 -6.81
CA LYS A 32 -10.67 -16.01 -6.15
C LYS A 32 -11.35 -17.07 -7.01
N PRO A 33 -11.44 -18.33 -6.55
CA PRO A 33 -12.15 -19.36 -7.30
C PRO A 33 -13.65 -19.04 -7.32
N GLN A 34 -14.31 -19.34 -8.44
CA GLN A 34 -15.77 -19.29 -8.51
C GLN A 34 -16.35 -20.49 -7.75
N ILE A 35 -16.97 -20.22 -6.60
CA ILE A 35 -17.63 -21.25 -5.79
C ILE A 35 -19.06 -21.42 -6.32
N VAL A 36 -19.29 -22.51 -7.08
CA VAL A 36 -20.61 -22.89 -7.59
C VAL A 36 -20.95 -24.26 -7.03
N GLY A 37 -22.09 -24.39 -6.34
CA GLY A 37 -22.51 -25.67 -5.76
C GLY A 37 -23.70 -25.54 -4.80
N THR A 38 -24.40 -26.65 -4.61
CA THR A 38 -25.44 -26.81 -3.59
C THR A 38 -24.78 -27.41 -2.36
N TRP A 39 -24.82 -26.70 -1.23
CA TRP A 39 -24.11 -27.11 -0.01
C TRP A 39 -25.07 -27.71 1.02
N PRO A 40 -24.66 -28.75 1.77
CA PRO A 40 -25.45 -29.24 2.89
C PRO A 40 -25.54 -28.17 4.00
N GLU A 41 -26.62 -28.21 4.79
CA GLU A 41 -26.92 -27.20 5.81
C GLU A 41 -25.78 -26.97 6.82
N VAL A 42 -25.02 -28.02 7.13
CA VAL A 42 -23.88 -28.00 8.06
C VAL A 42 -22.73 -27.08 7.63
N VAL A 43 -22.63 -26.71 6.35
CA VAL A 43 -21.61 -25.79 5.82
C VAL A 43 -22.20 -24.50 5.23
N SER A 44 -23.52 -24.31 5.35
CA SER A 44 -24.22 -23.12 4.84
C SER A 44 -23.71 -21.81 5.44
N ASN A 45 -23.13 -21.84 6.64
CA ASN A 45 -22.53 -20.67 7.27
C ASN A 45 -21.04 -20.52 6.97
N ASP A 46 -20.32 -21.62 6.76
CA ASP A 46 -18.87 -21.60 6.62
C ASP A 46 -18.44 -21.20 5.20
N ILE A 47 -19.18 -21.64 4.18
CA ILE A 47 -18.90 -21.27 2.78
C ILE A 47 -19.03 -19.75 2.56
N PRO A 48 -20.09 -19.05 3.00
CA PRO A 48 -20.17 -17.59 2.90
C PRO A 48 -19.06 -16.87 3.67
N LYS A 49 -18.72 -17.35 4.88
CA LYS A 49 -17.60 -16.78 5.66
C LYS A 49 -16.28 -16.91 4.94
N LEU A 50 -15.99 -18.08 4.38
CA LEU A 50 -14.78 -18.31 3.58
C LEU A 50 -14.77 -17.40 2.35
N LYS A 51 -15.90 -17.30 1.64
CA LYS A 51 -16.02 -16.40 0.48
C LYS A 51 -15.78 -14.94 0.87
N HIS A 52 -16.27 -14.51 2.03
CA HIS A 52 -16.05 -13.17 2.55
C HIS A 52 -14.57 -12.94 2.86
N ALA A 53 -13.94 -13.82 3.66
CA ALA A 53 -12.53 -13.72 4.01
C ALA A 53 -11.61 -13.70 2.77
N LEU A 54 -11.89 -14.53 1.76
CA LEU A 54 -11.16 -14.51 0.49
C LEU A 54 -11.34 -13.20 -0.28
N THR A 55 -12.52 -12.57 -0.18
CA THR A 55 -12.78 -11.26 -0.80
C THR A 55 -11.99 -10.17 -0.11
N GLU A 56 -12.00 -10.14 1.22
CA GLU A 56 -11.24 -9.16 2.01
C GLU A 56 -9.74 -9.30 1.76
N CYS A 57 -9.22 -10.53 1.72
CA CYS A 57 -7.82 -10.78 1.40
C CYS A 57 -7.44 -10.25 0.00
N ASN A 58 -8.27 -10.49 -1.01
CA ASN A 58 -8.02 -9.95 -2.34
C ASN A 58 -8.05 -8.42 -2.37
N GLN A 59 -9.00 -7.78 -1.66
CA GLN A 59 -9.11 -6.33 -1.61
C GLN A 59 -7.83 -5.69 -1.05
N GLN A 60 -7.25 -6.27 0.01
CA GLN A 60 -6.00 -5.76 0.60
C GLN A 60 -4.83 -5.78 -0.41
N ILE A 61 -4.78 -6.82 -1.25
CA ILE A 61 -3.75 -6.93 -2.30
C ILE A 61 -4.00 -5.89 -3.40
N GLU A 62 -5.25 -5.73 -3.85
CA GLU A 62 -5.61 -4.72 -4.85
C GLU A 62 -5.28 -3.30 -4.36
N ASP A 63 -5.64 -2.98 -3.12
CA ASP A 63 -5.37 -1.68 -2.50
C ASP A 63 -3.86 -1.40 -2.45
N TYR A 64 -3.06 -2.40 -2.06
CA TYR A 64 -1.60 -2.28 -2.06
C TYR A 64 -1.04 -2.06 -3.48
N LEU A 65 -1.49 -2.85 -4.45
CA LEU A 65 -0.99 -2.76 -5.83
C LEU A 65 -1.34 -1.41 -6.46
N ASN A 66 -2.54 -0.88 -6.19
CA ASN A 66 -2.95 0.46 -6.61
C ASN A 66 -2.09 1.55 -5.95
N TRP A 67 -1.92 1.49 -4.63
CA TRP A 67 -1.05 2.41 -3.87
C TRP A 67 0.40 2.41 -4.38
N ARG A 68 0.90 1.24 -4.79
CA ARG A 68 2.24 1.06 -5.36
C ARG A 68 2.31 1.70 -6.74
N ALA A 69 1.32 1.45 -7.61
CA ALA A 69 1.27 2.02 -8.95
C ALA A 69 1.22 3.56 -8.94
N GLU A 70 0.56 4.18 -7.96
CA GLU A 70 0.57 5.63 -7.76
C GLU A 70 1.97 6.20 -7.44
N ARG A 71 2.80 5.42 -6.73
CA ARG A 71 4.14 5.83 -6.27
C ARG A 71 5.26 5.44 -7.21
N GLU A 72 5.02 4.48 -8.09
CA GLU A 72 5.92 4.18 -9.20
C GLU A 72 5.82 5.22 -10.31
N GLN A 73 4.75 6.04 -10.35
CA GLN A 73 4.73 7.21 -11.22
C GLN A 73 5.69 8.25 -10.64
N PRO A 74 6.77 8.64 -11.36
CA PRO A 74 7.57 9.78 -10.94
C PRO A 74 6.64 10.99 -10.82
N GLU A 75 6.83 11.80 -9.78
CA GLU A 75 6.10 13.06 -9.62
C GLU A 75 6.08 13.76 -10.99
N ARG A 76 4.90 13.84 -11.61
CA ARG A 76 4.74 14.55 -12.87
C ARG A 76 5.15 15.98 -12.57
N GLU A 77 6.31 16.36 -13.08
CA GLU A 77 6.84 17.72 -13.05
C GLU A 77 5.69 18.69 -13.34
N LYS A 78 5.37 19.54 -12.36
CA LYS A 78 4.49 20.68 -12.50
C LYS A 78 5.31 21.95 -12.29
#